data_AF-A0A0D0CGN8-F1
#
_entry.id   AF-A0A0D0CGN8-F1
#
_cell.length_a   1.000
_cell.length_b   1.000
_cell.length_c   1.000
_cell.angle_alpha   90.00
_cell.angle_beta   90.00
_cell.angle_gamma   90.00
#
_symmetry.space_group_name_H-M   'P 1'
#
loop_
_entity.id
_entity.type
_entity.pdbx_description
1 polymer ?
#
loop_
_entity_poly.entity_id
_entity_poly.type
_entity_poly.pdbx_seq_one_letter_code
_entity_poly.pdbx_strand_id
1 'polypeptide(L)'
;MVPRDWVSELPGGKFLSARPPRPPSADAEPDQFVKSQRRDETRIYCDRPRNRLQISIPIALLVPCFGTFQTNIRTLKPSDRSLQFAKRMSDELCVFYTDETQRETAFRELLGEFLEVVIPKVQIGDYTTDGAVMYETVGKDGASRLIIQVKLEQACSKGEPSFQVSLYYLENIRLVRKLAVGGNSQAAGWMRSRMPSILITHVGE
;
A
#
# COMPACT_ATOMS: atom_id res chain seq x y z
N MET A 1 11.57 2.46 -32.43
CA MET A 1 12.31 1.47 -31.62
C MET A 1 11.41 1.08 -30.46
N VAL A 2 10.86 -0.14 -30.48
CA VAL A 2 9.93 -0.62 -29.46
C VAL A 2 10.72 -0.78 -28.14
N PRO A 3 10.33 -0.12 -27.05
CA PRO A 3 11.15 -0.12 -25.84
C PRO A 3 11.31 -1.52 -25.27
N ARG A 4 12.57 -1.90 -25.02
CA ARG A 4 13.01 -3.11 -24.32
C ARG A 4 12.16 -3.32 -23.07
N ASP A 5 11.54 -4.48 -23.01
CA ASP A 5 11.24 -5.25 -21.81
C ASP A 5 10.89 -4.41 -20.58
N TRP A 6 9.61 -4.10 -20.50
CA TRP A 6 8.82 -4.07 -19.26
C TRP A 6 9.48 -4.95 -18.20
N VAL A 7 10.27 -4.33 -17.34
CA VAL A 7 11.00 -5.03 -16.28
C VAL A 7 10.02 -5.89 -15.49
N SER A 8 10.37 -7.16 -15.32
CA SER A 8 9.60 -8.29 -14.79
C SER A 8 8.97 -8.11 -13.40
N GLU A 9 9.16 -6.95 -12.78
CA GLU A 9 8.79 -6.66 -11.39
C GLU A 9 7.53 -5.79 -11.26
N LEU A 10 7.08 -5.14 -12.34
CA LEU A 10 5.71 -4.64 -12.42
C LEU A 10 4.84 -5.71 -13.06
N PRO A 11 3.63 -5.96 -12.54
CA PRO A 11 2.78 -7.04 -13.00
C PRO A 11 2.46 -6.83 -14.48
N GLY A 12 3.20 -7.53 -15.34
CA GLY A 12 3.03 -7.46 -16.78
C GLY A 12 1.66 -7.95 -17.21
N GLY A 13 1.42 -7.90 -18.52
CA GLY A 13 0.25 -8.50 -19.18
C GLY A 13 -0.18 -9.82 -18.59
N LYS A 14 0.77 -10.75 -18.54
CA LYS A 14 0.56 -12.13 -18.11
C LYS A 14 0.21 -12.26 -16.63
N PHE A 15 0.82 -11.46 -15.76
CA PHE A 15 0.53 -11.50 -14.32
C PHE A 15 -0.90 -11.01 -14.04
N LEU A 16 -1.26 -9.85 -14.60
CA LEU A 16 -2.60 -9.28 -14.40
C LEU A 16 -3.70 -10.11 -15.05
N SER A 17 -3.39 -10.85 -16.13
CA SER A 17 -4.34 -11.80 -16.72
C SER A 17 -4.49 -13.08 -15.89
N ALA A 18 -3.41 -13.59 -15.29
CA ALA A 18 -3.45 -14.78 -14.44
C ALA A 18 -4.14 -14.52 -13.09
N ARG A 19 -4.13 -13.26 -12.64
CA ARG A 19 -4.81 -12.81 -11.42
C ARG A 19 -5.98 -11.89 -11.81
N PRO A 20 -7.20 -12.40 -12.06
CA PRO A 20 -8.34 -11.54 -12.36
C PRO A 20 -8.69 -10.63 -11.16
N PRO A 21 -9.35 -9.47 -11.40
CA PRO A 21 -9.81 -8.59 -10.33
C PRO A 21 -10.69 -9.34 -9.32
N ARG A 22 -10.42 -9.15 -8.04
CA ARG A 22 -11.22 -9.68 -6.92
C ARG A 22 -11.23 -8.67 -5.78
N PRO A 23 -12.26 -8.67 -4.90
CA PRO A 23 -12.31 -7.77 -3.77
C PRO A 23 -11.03 -7.85 -2.92
N PRO A 24 -10.27 -6.75 -2.74
CA PRO A 24 -9.04 -6.74 -1.95
C PRO A 24 -9.25 -7.29 -0.54
N SER A 25 -10.41 -7.00 0.08
CA SER A 25 -10.77 -7.51 1.40
C SER A 25 -10.92 -9.03 1.45
N ALA A 26 -11.49 -9.64 0.41
CA ALA A 26 -11.67 -11.09 0.31
C ALA A 26 -10.35 -11.81 -0.03
N ASP A 27 -9.54 -11.23 -0.91
CA ASP A 27 -8.24 -11.79 -1.28
C ASP A 27 -7.18 -11.64 -0.17
N ALA A 28 -7.39 -10.70 0.76
CA ALA A 28 -6.56 -10.50 1.94
C ALA A 28 -6.86 -11.48 3.08
N GLU A 29 -7.93 -12.28 2.98
CA GLU A 29 -8.18 -13.36 3.94
C GLU A 29 -6.98 -14.33 3.92
N PRO A 30 -6.41 -14.72 5.07
CA PRO A 30 -5.16 -15.49 5.13
C PRO A 30 -5.16 -16.74 4.24
N ASP A 31 -6.25 -17.52 4.26
CA ASP A 31 -6.37 -18.74 3.46
C ASP A 31 -6.42 -18.45 1.95
N GLN A 32 -7.14 -17.41 1.55
CA GLN A 32 -7.24 -17.02 0.14
C GLN A 32 -5.91 -16.46 -0.37
N PHE A 33 -5.27 -15.62 0.44
CA PHE A 33 -3.97 -15.06 0.14
C PHE A 33 -2.93 -16.16 -0.02
N VAL A 34 -2.83 -17.10 0.94
CA VAL A 34 -1.89 -18.22 0.89
C VAL A 34 -2.12 -19.10 -0.33
N LYS A 35 -3.37 -19.45 -0.65
CA LYS A 35 -3.70 -20.23 -1.87
C LYS A 35 -3.23 -19.54 -3.15
N SER A 36 -3.30 -18.21 -3.19
CA SER A 36 -2.78 -17.44 -4.32
C SER A 36 -1.25 -17.39 -4.34
N GLN A 37 -0.59 -17.17 -3.20
CA GLN A 37 0.88 -17.06 -3.15
C GLN A 37 1.61 -18.37 -3.49
N ARG A 38 0.93 -19.52 -3.36
CA ARG A 38 1.45 -20.84 -3.79
C ARG A 38 1.60 -20.99 -5.30
N ARG A 39 0.85 -20.22 -6.10
CA ARG A 39 0.91 -20.24 -7.57
C ARG A 39 1.86 -19.16 -8.06
N ASP A 40 2.93 -19.56 -8.76
CA ASP A 40 3.96 -18.64 -9.26
C ASP A 40 3.38 -17.51 -10.12
N GLU A 41 2.37 -17.80 -10.94
CA GLU A 41 1.75 -16.85 -11.88
C GLU A 41 0.93 -15.75 -11.20
N THR A 42 0.44 -15.99 -9.99
CA THR A 42 -0.42 -15.04 -9.25
C THR A 42 0.28 -14.44 -8.03
N ARG A 43 1.52 -14.86 -7.77
CA ARG A 43 2.27 -14.52 -6.56
C ARG A 43 2.62 -13.04 -6.49
N ILE A 44 2.30 -12.41 -5.37
CA ILE A 44 2.73 -11.05 -5.07
C ILE A 44 4.08 -11.13 -4.37
N TYR A 45 5.08 -10.42 -4.89
CA TYR A 45 6.39 -10.33 -4.26
C TYR A 45 6.34 -9.28 -3.15
N CYS A 46 6.18 -9.74 -1.91
CA CYS A 46 6.12 -8.89 -0.71
C CYS A 46 7.17 -9.28 0.35
N ASP A 47 8.29 -9.87 -0.07
CA ASP A 47 9.42 -10.34 0.76
C ASP A 47 9.08 -11.26 1.96
N ARG A 48 7.83 -11.74 2.04
CA ARG A 48 7.39 -12.69 3.06
C ARG A 48 7.99 -14.08 2.79
N PRO A 49 8.63 -14.73 3.80
CA PRO A 49 9.03 -16.13 3.71
C PRO A 49 7.86 -17.05 3.34
N ARG A 50 8.06 -17.90 2.34
CA ARG A 50 7.01 -18.80 1.82
C ARG A 50 7.13 -20.23 2.34
N ASN A 51 8.31 -20.59 2.78
CA ASN A 51 8.60 -21.85 3.42
C ASN A 51 9.70 -21.66 4.46
N ARG A 52 9.89 -22.66 5.33
CA ARG A 52 10.84 -22.61 6.45
C ARG A 52 12.31 -22.48 6.02
N LEU A 53 12.63 -22.86 4.78
CA LEU A 53 13.99 -22.82 4.24
C LEU A 53 14.30 -21.48 3.56
N GLN A 54 13.27 -20.68 3.26
CA GLN A 54 13.44 -19.37 2.65
C GLN A 54 13.73 -18.34 3.73
N ILE A 55 15.01 -18.00 3.89
CA ILE A 55 15.42 -16.87 4.71
C ILE A 55 15.13 -15.60 3.89
N SER A 56 14.07 -14.87 4.23
CA SER A 56 13.86 -13.54 3.68
C SER A 56 14.95 -12.62 4.19
N ILE A 57 15.61 -11.89 3.29
CA ILE A 57 16.44 -10.76 3.72
C ILE A 57 15.47 -9.76 4.35
N PRO A 58 15.65 -9.35 5.62
CA PRO A 58 14.78 -8.36 6.23
C PRO A 58 14.68 -7.12 5.34
N ILE A 59 13.48 -6.59 5.14
CA ILE A 59 13.26 -5.38 4.32
C ILE A 59 14.12 -4.20 4.79
N ALA A 60 14.44 -4.16 6.09
CA ALA A 60 15.37 -3.22 6.71
C ALA A 60 16.79 -3.23 6.11
N LEU A 61 17.21 -4.36 5.52
CA LEU A 61 18.51 -4.49 4.84
C LEU A 61 18.40 -4.23 3.33
N LEU A 62 17.19 -4.28 2.75
CA LEU A 62 16.96 -4.11 1.32
C LEU A 62 16.63 -2.66 0.94
N VAL A 63 16.02 -1.90 1.83
CA VAL A 63 15.58 -0.52 1.54
C VAL A 63 16.51 0.48 2.21
N PRO A 64 17.26 1.30 1.44
CA PRO A 64 18.24 2.25 1.98
C PRO A 64 17.68 3.19 3.05
N CYS A 65 16.38 3.51 3.01
CA CYS A 65 15.73 4.36 4.00
C CYS A 65 15.86 3.82 5.43
N PHE A 66 15.95 2.50 5.65
CA PHE A 66 16.14 1.93 6.98
C PHE A 66 17.58 2.07 7.49
N GLY A 67 18.57 2.00 6.59
CA GLY A 67 19.97 2.34 6.91
C GLY A 67 20.12 3.83 7.23
N THR A 68 19.47 4.68 6.45
CA THR A 68 19.34 6.11 6.73
C THR A 68 18.63 6.35 8.06
N PHE A 69 17.57 5.59 8.36
CA PHE A 69 16.85 5.69 9.63
C PHE A 69 17.75 5.39 10.84
N GLN A 70 18.52 4.30 10.81
CA GLN A 70 19.49 3.99 11.88
C GLN A 70 20.52 5.11 12.09
N THR A 71 20.96 5.72 11.00
CA THR A 71 21.87 6.87 11.05
C THR A 71 21.16 8.08 11.65
N ASN A 72 19.97 8.39 11.15
CA ASN A 72 19.14 9.51 11.58
C ASN A 72 18.76 9.45 13.06
N ILE A 73 18.45 8.27 13.61
CA ILE A 73 18.17 8.13 15.05
C ILE A 73 19.39 8.57 15.89
N ARG A 74 20.61 8.36 15.39
CA ARG A 74 21.85 8.71 16.10
C ARG A 74 22.29 10.15 15.87
N THR A 75 21.95 10.74 14.71
CA THR A 75 22.51 12.01 14.27
C THR A 75 21.49 13.15 14.22
N LEU A 76 20.21 12.86 14.00
CA LEU A 76 19.15 13.85 13.95
C LEU A 76 18.51 13.97 15.32
N LYS A 77 18.45 15.20 15.84
CA LYS A 77 17.55 15.53 16.94
C LYS A 77 16.16 15.77 16.35
N PRO A 78 15.14 15.00 16.73
CA PRO A 78 13.78 15.28 16.33
C PRO A 78 13.40 16.71 16.75
N SER A 79 12.65 17.41 15.90
CA SER A 79 12.07 18.69 16.31
C SER A 79 11.00 18.47 17.38
N ASP A 80 10.73 19.48 18.20
CA ASP A 80 9.64 19.44 19.18
C ASP A 80 8.29 19.12 18.51
N ARG A 81 8.05 19.68 17.30
CA ARG A 81 6.86 19.37 16.48
C ARG A 81 6.79 17.88 16.14
N SER A 82 7.90 17.28 15.73
CA SER A 82 7.95 15.84 15.39
C SER A 82 7.70 14.95 16.61
N LEU A 83 8.23 15.33 17.79
CA LEU A 83 8.01 14.59 19.04
C LEU A 83 6.56 14.70 19.52
N GLN A 84 6.00 15.91 19.51
CA GLN A 84 4.58 16.13 19.84
C GLN A 84 3.67 15.35 18.91
N PHE A 85 3.99 15.32 17.62
CA PHE A 85 3.25 14.53 16.65
C PHE A 85 3.36 13.03 16.90
N ALA A 86 4.57 12.50 17.11
CA ALA A 86 4.76 11.08 17.41
C ALA A 86 4.03 10.67 18.70
N LYS A 87 4.05 11.52 19.72
CA LYS A 87 3.27 11.33 20.94
C LYS A 87 1.78 11.30 20.66
N ARG A 88 1.24 12.27 19.92
CA ARG A 88 -0.18 12.31 19.57
C ARG A 88 -0.61 11.12 18.71
N MET A 89 0.25 10.68 17.78
CA MET A 89 0.04 9.46 17.01
C MET A 89 -0.07 8.24 17.92
N SER A 90 0.82 8.11 18.91
CA SER A 90 0.74 7.04 19.89
C SER A 90 -0.53 7.14 20.75
N ASP A 91 -0.83 8.33 21.28
CA ASP A 91 -1.95 8.54 22.20
C ASP A 91 -3.28 8.24 21.51
N GLU A 92 -3.50 8.74 20.29
CA GLU A 92 -4.74 8.53 19.52
C GLU A 92 -4.87 7.09 19.04
N LEU A 93 -3.79 6.49 18.50
CA LEU A 93 -3.88 5.17 17.89
C LEU A 93 -3.87 4.02 18.88
N CYS A 94 -3.52 4.26 20.15
CA CYS A 94 -3.65 3.29 21.24
C CYS A 94 -5.01 3.35 21.96
N VAL A 95 -5.93 4.24 21.57
CA VAL A 95 -7.29 4.26 22.15
C VAL A 95 -8.09 3.07 21.63
N PHE A 96 -8.95 2.50 22.49
CA PHE A 96 -9.94 1.51 22.08
C PHE A 96 -11.06 2.18 21.27
N TYR A 97 -11.15 1.82 19.99
CA TYR A 97 -12.24 2.25 19.14
C TYR A 97 -13.38 1.23 19.17
N THR A 98 -14.62 1.72 19.05
CA THR A 98 -15.80 0.84 19.03
C THR A 98 -16.03 0.19 17.66
N ASP A 99 -15.52 0.81 16.59
CA ASP A 99 -15.60 0.29 15.22
C ASP A 99 -14.43 0.76 14.35
N GLU A 100 -14.22 0.08 13.21
CA GLU A 100 -13.14 0.38 12.26
C GLU A 100 -13.23 1.79 11.66
N THR A 101 -14.44 2.35 11.50
CA THR A 101 -14.64 3.65 10.85
C THR A 101 -14.12 4.78 11.72
N GLN A 102 -14.33 4.71 13.03
CA GLN A 102 -13.82 5.69 13.98
C GLN A 102 -12.30 5.71 14.00
N ARG A 103 -11.69 4.52 14.09
CA ARG A 103 -10.22 4.38 14.05
C ARG A 103 -9.63 4.90 12.73
N GLU A 104 -10.25 4.51 11.63
CA GLU A 104 -9.85 4.91 10.29
C GLU A 104 -9.89 6.43 10.13
N THR A 105 -10.96 7.08 10.64
CA THR A 105 -11.11 8.54 10.58
C THR A 105 -10.01 9.23 11.39
N ALA A 106 -9.77 8.80 12.63
CA ALA A 106 -8.72 9.35 13.48
C ALA A 106 -7.33 9.18 12.83
N PHE A 107 -7.03 8.00 12.28
CA PHE A 107 -5.77 7.73 11.61
C PHE A 107 -5.57 8.61 10.37
N ARG A 108 -6.61 8.82 9.57
CA ARG A 108 -6.57 9.66 8.35
C ARG A 108 -6.32 11.12 8.67
N GLU A 109 -7.03 11.67 9.65
CA GLU A 109 -6.89 13.06 10.07
C GLU A 109 -5.47 13.31 10.60
N LEU A 110 -5.00 12.42 11.47
CA LEU A 110 -3.69 12.54 12.08
C LEU A 110 -2.56 12.38 11.06
N LEU A 111 -2.63 11.38 10.18
CA LEU A 111 -1.63 11.21 9.11
C LEU A 111 -1.69 12.35 8.08
N GLY A 112 -2.89 12.83 7.75
CA GLY A 112 -3.09 13.93 6.84
C GLY A 112 -2.52 15.25 7.36
N GLU A 113 -2.69 15.52 8.66
CA GLU A 113 -2.08 16.68 9.33
C GLU A 113 -0.55 16.65 9.25
N PHE A 114 0.07 15.48 9.44
CA PHE A 114 1.53 15.34 9.38
C PHE A 114 2.12 15.44 7.99
N LEU A 115 1.46 14.83 7.02
CA LEU A 115 1.88 14.87 5.63
C LEU A 115 1.47 16.19 4.94
N GLU A 116 0.68 17.02 5.62
CA GLU A 116 0.08 18.25 5.08
C GLU A 116 -0.74 17.95 3.80
N VAL A 117 -1.49 16.84 3.81
CA VAL A 117 -2.34 16.39 2.70
C VAL A 117 -3.70 15.91 3.21
N VAL A 118 -4.74 16.09 2.38
CA VAL A 118 -6.05 15.48 2.65
C VAL A 118 -6.02 14.02 2.19
N ILE A 119 -6.42 13.10 3.06
CA ILE A 119 -6.49 11.66 2.77
C ILE A 119 -7.96 11.23 2.72
N PRO A 120 -8.64 11.38 1.56
CA PRO A 120 -10.03 10.95 1.40
C PRO A 120 -10.12 9.43 1.21
N LYS A 121 -11.31 8.86 1.44
CA LYS A 121 -11.67 7.57 0.85
C LYS A 121 -11.74 7.71 -0.65
N VAL A 122 -11.12 6.78 -1.36
CA VAL A 122 -11.09 6.77 -2.83
C VAL A 122 -11.58 5.42 -3.35
N GLN A 123 -12.35 5.45 -4.43
CA GLN A 123 -12.69 4.27 -5.21
C GLN A 123 -11.55 3.91 -6.16
N ILE A 124 -11.06 2.70 -6.06
CA ILE A 124 -10.12 2.08 -7.00
C ILE A 124 -10.89 0.95 -7.70
N GLY A 125 -11.42 1.27 -8.88
CA GLY A 125 -12.33 0.38 -9.60
C GLY A 125 -13.62 0.27 -8.80
N ASP A 126 -14.03 -0.97 -8.49
CA ASP A 126 -15.26 -1.25 -7.74
C ASP A 126 -15.05 -1.24 -6.21
N TYR A 127 -13.86 -0.89 -5.73
CA TYR A 127 -13.46 -1.05 -4.33
C TYR A 127 -13.13 0.29 -3.67
N THR A 128 -13.68 0.54 -2.49
CA THR A 128 -13.38 1.74 -1.70
C THR A 128 -12.23 1.47 -0.74
N THR A 129 -11.23 2.36 -0.74
CA THR A 129 -10.12 2.36 0.22
C THR A 129 -10.53 3.00 1.54
N ASP A 130 -9.80 2.67 2.60
CA ASP A 130 -9.86 3.39 3.88
C ASP A 130 -9.32 4.81 3.70
N GLY A 131 -8.30 4.98 2.86
CA GLY A 131 -7.88 6.29 2.39
C GLY A 131 -6.79 6.21 1.35
N ALA A 132 -6.73 7.20 0.45
CA ALA A 132 -5.68 7.27 -0.54
C ALA A 132 -5.42 8.71 -0.99
N VAL A 133 -4.17 8.98 -1.38
CA VAL A 133 -3.80 10.19 -2.11
C VAL A 133 -3.51 9.80 -3.54
N MET A 134 -4.26 10.35 -4.49
CA MET A 134 -4.15 10.02 -5.91
C MET A 134 -3.36 11.09 -6.65
N TYR A 135 -2.54 10.66 -7.60
CA TYR A 135 -2.06 11.49 -8.68
C TYR A 135 -3.07 11.42 -9.82
N GLU A 136 -3.78 12.51 -10.08
CA GLU A 136 -4.78 12.58 -11.13
C GLU A 136 -4.15 12.27 -12.50
N THR A 137 -4.82 11.39 -13.26
CA THR A 137 -4.43 11.06 -14.65
C THR A 137 -5.57 11.28 -15.64
N VAL A 138 -6.81 10.96 -15.24
CA VAL A 138 -8.05 11.25 -15.98
C VAL A 138 -9.19 11.46 -14.99
N GLY A 139 -9.59 12.70 -14.74
CA GLY A 139 -10.70 13.01 -13.84
C GLY A 139 -10.48 12.45 -12.44
N LYS A 140 -11.41 11.62 -11.93
CA LYS A 140 -11.27 11.02 -10.59
C LYS A 140 -10.32 9.80 -10.58
N ASP A 141 -9.93 9.29 -11.75
CA ASP A 141 -9.04 8.14 -11.86
C ASP A 141 -7.58 8.60 -11.90
N GLY A 142 -6.78 7.98 -11.04
CA GLY A 142 -5.40 8.37 -10.83
C GLY A 142 -4.52 7.21 -10.43
N ALA A 143 -3.23 7.46 -10.41
CA ALA A 143 -2.26 6.54 -9.83
C ALA A 143 -2.08 6.85 -8.34
N SER A 144 -2.16 5.84 -7.48
CA SER A 144 -2.06 6.05 -6.03
C SER A 144 -0.64 6.46 -5.62
N ARG A 145 -0.51 7.55 -4.87
CA ARG A 145 0.74 7.96 -4.19
C ARG A 145 0.82 7.43 -2.76
N LEU A 146 -0.32 7.36 -2.09
CA LEU A 146 -0.49 6.81 -0.76
C LEU A 146 -1.74 5.95 -0.77
N ILE A 147 -1.67 4.77 -0.17
CA ILE A 147 -2.84 3.95 0.17
C ILE A 147 -2.68 3.58 1.64
N ILE A 148 -3.74 3.81 2.41
CA ILE A 148 -3.80 3.37 3.79
C ILE A 148 -4.83 2.25 3.95
N GLN A 149 -4.56 1.34 4.87
CA GLN A 149 -5.53 0.38 5.37
C GLN A 149 -5.44 0.34 6.90
N VAL A 150 -6.59 0.47 7.54
CA VAL A 150 -6.76 0.46 8.99
C VAL A 150 -7.61 -0.74 9.37
N LYS A 151 -7.26 -1.42 10.46
CA LYS A 151 -8.05 -2.51 11.05
C LYS A 151 -8.28 -2.28 12.53
N LEU A 152 -9.38 -2.83 13.05
CA LEU A 152 -9.80 -2.54 14.41
C LEU A 152 -8.84 -3.08 15.46
N GLU A 153 -8.40 -4.33 15.42
CA GLU A 153 -7.35 -4.86 16.32
C GLU A 153 -6.68 -6.08 15.69
N GLN A 154 -5.49 -6.44 16.17
CA GLN A 154 -4.75 -7.62 15.72
C GLN A 154 -5.57 -8.88 16.06
N ALA A 155 -6.12 -9.53 15.02
CA ALA A 155 -6.99 -10.72 15.04
C ALA A 155 -8.52 -10.51 14.98
N CYS A 156 -9.03 -9.28 15.03
CA CYS A 156 -10.48 -9.03 14.89
C CYS A 156 -10.93 -8.90 13.42
N SER A 157 -9.99 -8.74 12.48
CA SER A 157 -10.31 -8.51 11.06
C SER A 157 -10.26 -9.80 10.23
N LYS A 158 -11.14 -9.89 9.22
CA LYS A 158 -11.16 -11.00 8.25
C LYS A 158 -9.94 -11.01 7.32
N GLY A 159 -9.30 -9.86 7.13
CA GLY A 159 -8.16 -9.70 6.22
C GLY A 159 -7.00 -9.01 6.91
N GLU A 160 -5.79 -9.43 6.55
CA GLU A 160 -4.57 -8.80 7.02
C GLU A 160 -4.33 -7.50 6.22
N PRO A 161 -4.11 -6.35 6.88
CA PRO A 161 -4.10 -5.06 6.22
C PRO A 161 -2.95 -4.89 5.22
N SER A 162 -1.78 -5.50 5.45
CA SER A 162 -0.68 -5.47 4.47
C SER A 162 -1.01 -6.21 3.18
N PHE A 163 -1.78 -7.30 3.26
CA PHE A 163 -2.28 -7.98 2.06
C PHE A 163 -3.32 -7.12 1.36
N GLN A 164 -4.25 -6.55 2.12
CA GLN A 164 -5.33 -5.74 1.55
C GLN A 164 -4.79 -4.49 0.84
N VAL A 165 -3.86 -3.75 1.44
CA VAL A 165 -3.24 -2.57 0.82
C VAL A 165 -2.43 -2.94 -0.43
N SER A 166 -1.74 -4.08 -0.43
CA SER A 166 -1.02 -4.60 -1.59
C SER A 166 -1.96 -4.95 -2.75
N LEU A 167 -3.14 -5.46 -2.43
CA LEU A 167 -4.18 -5.80 -3.40
C LEU A 167 -4.85 -4.54 -3.97
N TYR A 168 -5.11 -3.51 -3.14
CA TYR A 168 -5.57 -2.20 -3.65
C TYR A 168 -4.56 -1.58 -4.61
N TYR A 169 -3.27 -1.64 -4.28
CA TYR A 169 -2.21 -1.19 -5.18
C TYR A 169 -2.24 -1.94 -6.51
N LEU A 170 -2.47 -3.26 -6.47
CA LEU A 170 -2.61 -4.07 -7.68
C LEU A 170 -3.81 -3.66 -8.54
N GLU A 171 -4.97 -3.42 -7.93
CA GLU A 171 -6.15 -2.92 -8.64
C GLU A 171 -5.91 -1.53 -9.25
N ASN A 172 -5.20 -0.65 -8.54
CA ASN A 172 -4.81 0.66 -9.07
C ASN A 172 -3.91 0.51 -10.31
N ILE A 173 -2.93 -0.39 -10.27
CA ILE A 173 -2.07 -0.69 -11.43
C ILE A 173 -2.90 -1.17 -12.62
N ARG A 174 -3.94 -1.99 -12.42
CA ARG A 174 -4.82 -2.43 -13.53
C ARG A 174 -5.47 -1.25 -14.22
N LEU A 175 -6.00 -0.29 -13.45
CA LEU A 175 -6.63 0.92 -13.98
C LEU A 175 -5.64 1.80 -14.73
N VAL A 176 -4.52 2.14 -14.09
CA VAL A 176 -3.48 2.99 -14.69
C VAL A 176 -2.94 2.36 -15.98
N ARG A 177 -2.75 1.04 -16.01
CA ARG A 177 -2.33 0.32 -17.21
C ARG A 177 -3.39 0.36 -18.31
N LYS A 178 -4.68 0.18 -17.98
CA LYS A 178 -5.77 0.31 -18.95
C LYS A 178 -5.78 1.69 -19.59
N LEU A 179 -5.61 2.75 -18.78
CA LEU A 179 -5.51 4.14 -19.26
C LEU A 179 -4.28 4.35 -20.15
N ALA A 180 -3.12 3.82 -19.75
CA ALA A 180 -1.89 3.94 -20.53
C ALA A 180 -1.98 3.24 -21.90
N VAL A 181 -2.55 2.02 -21.95
CA VAL A 181 -2.81 1.29 -23.21
C VAL A 181 -3.85 2.02 -24.06
N GLY A 182 -4.82 2.69 -23.43
CA GLY A 182 -5.78 3.57 -24.10
C GLY A 182 -5.21 4.90 -24.60
N GLY A 183 -3.88 5.12 -24.49
CA GLY A 183 -3.20 6.30 -25.04
C GLY A 183 -3.01 7.47 -24.06
N ASN A 184 -3.35 7.32 -22.77
CA ASN A 184 -3.11 8.38 -21.79
C ASN A 184 -1.61 8.53 -21.48
N SER A 185 -1.04 9.70 -21.81
CA SER A 185 0.38 10.00 -21.67
C SER A 185 0.84 10.15 -20.22
N GLN A 186 -0.02 10.63 -19.32
CA GLN A 186 0.27 10.79 -17.89
C GLN A 186 0.33 9.43 -17.18
N ALA A 187 -0.64 8.56 -17.42
CA ALA A 187 -0.66 7.19 -16.93
C ALA A 187 0.56 6.40 -17.45
N ALA A 188 0.89 6.56 -18.74
CA ALA A 188 2.10 5.97 -19.30
C ALA A 188 3.38 6.56 -18.66
N GLY A 189 3.38 7.86 -18.32
CA GLY A 189 4.45 8.53 -17.60
C GLY A 189 4.65 7.99 -16.19
N TRP A 190 3.57 7.81 -15.43
CA TRP A 190 3.61 7.24 -14.09
C TRP A 190 4.13 5.80 -14.09
N MET A 191 3.66 4.97 -15.03
CA MET A 191 4.14 3.59 -15.19
C MET A 191 5.65 3.55 -15.49
N ARG A 192 6.17 4.55 -16.22
CA ARG A 192 7.62 4.67 -16.49
C ARG A 192 8.40 5.19 -15.28
N SER A 193 7.83 6.13 -14.52
CA SER A 193 8.50 6.72 -13.35
C SER A 193 8.57 5.76 -12.17
N ARG A 194 7.76 4.70 -12.16
CA ARG A 194 7.65 3.73 -11.06
C ARG A 194 7.47 4.43 -9.72
N MET A 195 6.72 5.53 -9.70
CA MET A 195 6.50 6.27 -8.47
C MET A 195 5.97 5.31 -7.40
N PRO A 196 6.68 5.15 -6.27
CA PRO A 196 6.25 4.20 -5.26
C PRO A 196 4.94 4.70 -4.67
N SER A 197 3.94 3.83 -4.59
CA SER A 197 2.87 4.05 -3.63
C SER A 197 3.42 3.78 -2.24
N ILE A 198 3.23 4.72 -1.33
CA ILE A 198 3.45 4.48 0.08
C ILE A 198 2.25 3.65 0.56
N LEU A 199 2.53 2.46 1.09
CA LEU A 199 1.51 1.58 1.64
C LEU A 199 1.64 1.62 3.16
N ILE A 200 0.61 2.11 3.83
CA ILE A 200 0.63 2.23 5.29
C ILE A 200 -0.50 1.38 5.86
N THR A 201 -0.13 0.54 6.81
CA THR A 201 -1.04 -0.32 7.52
C THR A 201 -1.00 0.02 8.99
N HIS A 202 -2.17 0.15 9.60
CA HIS A 202 -2.28 0.24 11.05
C HIS A 202 -3.16 -0.90 11.56
N VAL A 203 -2.61 -1.65 12.50
CA VAL A 203 -3.31 -2.65 13.30
C VAL A 203 -3.10 -2.23 14.73
N GLY A 204 -4.15 -2.14 15.54
CA GLY A 204 -3.93 -1.93 16.97
C GLY A 204 -3.47 -3.17 17.69
N GLU A 205 -3.07 -2.90 18.92
CA GLU A 205 -2.53 -3.87 19.86
C GLU A 205 -3.62 -4.75 20.48
#